data_AF-A0A1W0E4E7-F1
#
_entry.id   AF-A0A1W0E4E7-F1
#
_cell.length_a   1.000
_cell.length_b   1.000
_cell.length_c   1.000
_cell.angle_alpha   90.00
_cell.angle_beta   90.00
_cell.angle_gamma   90.00
#
_symmetry.space_group_name_H-M   'P 1'
#
loop_
_entity.id
_entity.type
_entity.pdbx_description
1 polymer ?
#
loop_
_entity_poly.entity_id
_entity_poly.type
_entity_poly.pdbx_seq_one_letter_code
_entity_poly.pdbx_strand_id
1 'polypeptide(L)'
;MFLKHFCNNSFLIYFETFLMFFYFLKNILSVKIQSFDGSYLSITGDKATFSSDFAKSTDFTFKKISDYFLIVNNANKKVFDVVRSKNKIIEYTEHGGTNQRFKKEEIMDGSKRMKYTYFGGSKKMCMAALNGTLVLEDCLNKKEQVFTEVTEDTTAKEMLIKEKHEKEDNLTRENLNNCTKEKEELQKQMKDSKNKKTKKLEDLKTPNMKEIYEYLEKLVKEKFGTSLQQIIKAGVHLPENKKIEAFKTQNPNTEQIQKITRMHQ
;
A
#
# COMPACT_ATOMS: atom_id res chain seq x y z
N MET A 1 -22.49 -12.64 21.13
CA MET A 1 -22.52 -11.22 20.72
C MET A 1 -21.44 -10.90 19.64
N PHE A 2 -21.22 -11.80 18.68
CA PHE A 2 -20.11 -11.69 17.70
C PHE A 2 -20.56 -11.60 16.23
N LEU A 3 -21.86 -11.65 15.96
CA LEU A 3 -22.42 -11.66 14.59
C LEU A 3 -22.81 -10.29 14.02
N LYS A 4 -22.59 -9.19 14.75
CA LYS A 4 -22.99 -7.84 14.31
C LYS A 4 -21.87 -7.07 13.57
N HIS A 5 -20.72 -7.67 13.32
CA HIS A 5 -19.58 -7.01 12.65
C HIS A 5 -19.34 -7.43 11.19
N PHE A 6 -20.07 -8.41 10.66
CA PHE A 6 -19.82 -8.91 9.31
C PHE A 6 -20.64 -8.23 8.19
N CYS A 7 -21.62 -7.38 8.51
CA CYS A 7 -22.47 -6.77 7.47
C CYS A 7 -22.04 -5.37 7.00
N ASN A 8 -21.08 -4.71 7.64
CA ASN A 8 -20.62 -3.38 7.21
C ASN A 8 -19.49 -3.40 6.18
N ASN A 9 -18.81 -4.53 5.97
CA ASN A 9 -17.67 -4.59 5.03
C ASN A 9 -18.09 -4.70 3.56
N SER A 10 -19.23 -5.34 3.26
CA SER A 10 -19.62 -5.56 1.86
C SER A 10 -19.96 -4.25 1.14
N PHE A 11 -20.61 -3.30 1.82
CA PHE A 11 -20.96 -2.00 1.22
C PHE A 11 -19.74 -1.16 0.85
N LEU A 12 -18.70 -1.17 1.69
CA LEU A 12 -17.46 -0.44 1.43
C LEU A 12 -16.74 -0.98 0.19
N ILE A 13 -16.71 -2.30 0.02
CA ILE A 13 -16.11 -2.96 -1.15
C ILE A 13 -16.85 -2.60 -2.45
N TYR A 14 -18.19 -2.60 -2.44
CA TYR A 14 -18.98 -2.19 -3.62
C TYR A 14 -18.80 -0.70 -3.96
N PHE A 15 -18.68 0.16 -2.95
CA PHE A 15 -18.45 1.59 -3.18
C PHE A 15 -17.08 1.87 -3.79
N GLU A 16 -16.01 1.23 -3.28
CA GLU A 16 -14.65 1.39 -3.81
C GLU A 16 -14.53 0.84 -5.24
N THR A 17 -15.11 -0.34 -5.51
CA THR A 17 -15.12 -0.92 -6.87
C THR A 17 -15.91 -0.08 -7.86
N PHE A 18 -17.05 0.49 -7.45
CA PHE A 18 -17.81 1.43 -8.26
C PHE A 18 -17.01 2.72 -8.53
N LEU A 19 -16.35 3.29 -7.52
CA LEU A 19 -15.51 4.48 -7.71
C LEU A 19 -14.38 4.21 -8.71
N MET A 20 -13.69 3.07 -8.58
CA MET A 20 -12.66 2.64 -9.52
C MET A 20 -13.20 2.48 -10.94
N PHE A 21 -14.39 1.92 -11.10
CA PHE A 21 -15.04 1.80 -12.40
C PHE A 21 -15.38 3.16 -13.03
N PHE A 22 -15.81 4.16 -12.24
CA PHE A 22 -16.03 5.53 -12.73
C PHE A 22 -14.73 6.24 -13.11
N TYR A 23 -13.66 6.05 -12.33
CA TYR A 23 -12.34 6.53 -12.70
C TYR A 23 -11.86 5.86 -13.99
N PHE A 24 -12.11 4.56 -14.15
CA PHE A 24 -11.79 3.80 -15.35
C PHE A 24 -12.55 4.32 -16.58
N LEU A 25 -13.87 4.48 -16.50
CA LEU A 25 -14.68 5.05 -17.58
C LEU A 25 -14.26 6.48 -17.98
N LYS A 26 -13.82 7.29 -17.01
CA LYS A 26 -13.29 8.64 -17.30
C LYS A 26 -11.95 8.61 -18.03
N ASN A 27 -11.11 7.60 -17.77
CA ASN A 27 -9.80 7.45 -18.42
C ASN A 27 -9.89 6.79 -19.80
N ILE A 28 -10.96 6.06 -20.12
CA ILE A 28 -11.12 5.39 -21.43
C ILE A 28 -11.24 6.37 -22.61
N LEU A 29 -11.55 7.66 -22.36
CA LEU A 29 -11.77 8.65 -23.43
C LEU A 29 -10.70 9.74 -23.51
N SER A 30 -9.59 9.61 -22.77
CA SER A 30 -8.45 10.50 -22.94
C SER A 30 -7.58 10.04 -24.10
N VAL A 31 -7.22 10.97 -24.96
CA VAL A 31 -6.29 10.73 -26.07
C VAL A 31 -5.18 11.77 -26.04
N LYS A 32 -4.03 11.39 -26.58
CA LYS A 32 -2.93 12.32 -26.87
C LYS A 32 -2.97 12.66 -28.35
N ILE A 33 -2.70 13.92 -28.66
CA ILE A 33 -2.68 14.40 -30.04
C ILE A 33 -1.23 14.30 -30.54
N GLN A 34 -1.01 13.46 -31.54
CA GLN A 34 0.30 13.25 -32.16
C GLN A 34 0.34 13.96 -33.52
N SER A 35 1.38 14.74 -33.81
CA SER A 35 1.63 15.30 -35.14
C SER A 35 2.08 14.24 -36.14
N PHE A 36 2.07 14.59 -37.43
CA PHE A 36 2.45 13.68 -38.50
C PHE A 36 3.86 13.07 -38.38
N ASP A 37 4.81 13.81 -37.80
CA ASP A 37 6.19 13.38 -37.55
C ASP A 37 6.35 12.43 -36.34
N GLY A 38 5.26 12.17 -35.62
CA GLY A 38 5.25 11.29 -34.44
C GLY A 38 5.44 12.01 -33.11
N SER A 39 5.64 13.33 -33.10
CA SER A 39 5.74 14.12 -31.87
C SER A 39 4.37 14.33 -31.22
N TYR A 40 4.31 14.44 -29.90
CA TYR A 40 3.07 14.59 -29.14
C TYR A 40 2.87 16.01 -28.62
N LEU A 41 1.64 16.49 -28.70
CA LEU A 41 1.25 17.80 -28.18
C LEU A 41 1.34 17.80 -26.64
N SER A 42 2.10 18.75 -26.11
CA SER A 42 2.23 19.05 -24.70
C SER A 42 1.90 20.51 -24.45
N ILE A 43 1.02 20.76 -23.49
CA ILE A 43 0.65 22.11 -23.06
C ILE A 43 1.07 22.31 -21.62
N THR A 44 1.93 23.31 -21.43
CA THR A 44 2.41 23.74 -20.11
C THR A 44 2.15 25.23 -19.96
N GLY A 45 1.18 25.59 -19.10
CA GLY A 45 0.67 26.95 -19.02
C GLY A 45 0.02 27.38 -20.34
N ASP A 46 0.41 28.53 -20.89
CA ASP A 46 -0.16 29.08 -22.14
C ASP A 46 0.65 28.73 -23.41
N LYS A 47 1.57 27.75 -23.29
CA LYS A 47 2.46 27.32 -24.37
C LYS A 47 2.11 25.91 -24.81
N ALA A 48 1.78 25.77 -26.09
CA ALA A 48 1.64 24.50 -26.78
C ALA A 48 2.94 24.16 -27.51
N THR A 49 3.50 23.00 -27.20
CA THR A 49 4.75 22.48 -27.76
C THR A 49 4.59 21.04 -28.20
N PHE A 50 5.48 20.57 -29.08
CA PHE A 50 5.53 19.16 -29.47
C PHE A 50 6.78 18.48 -28.91
N SER A 51 6.61 17.28 -28.36
CA SER A 51 7.66 16.49 -27.70
C SER A 51 7.59 15.04 -28.16
N SER A 52 8.73 14.39 -28.39
CA SER A 52 8.78 12.95 -28.70
C SER A 52 8.41 12.07 -27.49
N ASP A 53 8.46 12.62 -26.28
CA ASP A 53 8.15 11.91 -25.04
C ASP A 53 6.63 11.86 -24.79
N PHE A 54 6.05 10.66 -24.96
CA PHE A 54 4.64 10.38 -24.72
C PHE A 54 4.22 10.70 -23.27
N ALA A 55 5.07 10.45 -22.28
CA ALA A 55 4.73 10.66 -20.87
C ALA A 55 4.60 12.14 -20.50
N LYS A 56 5.23 13.03 -21.26
CA LYS A 56 5.14 14.50 -21.09
C LYS A 56 4.03 15.15 -21.90
N SER A 57 3.34 14.38 -22.74
CA SER A 57 2.25 14.90 -23.56
C SER A 57 0.98 15.11 -22.74
N THR A 58 0.15 16.04 -23.19
CA THR A 58 -1.10 16.38 -22.52
C THR A 58 -2.20 15.43 -22.95
N ASP A 59 -3.00 14.99 -21.97
CA ASP A 59 -4.21 14.22 -22.22
C ASP A 59 -5.37 15.14 -22.58
N PHE A 60 -6.06 14.81 -23.66
CA PHE A 60 -7.21 15.55 -24.15
C PHE A 60 -8.46 14.69 -24.17
N THR A 61 -9.62 15.32 -23.99
CA THR A 61 -10.91 14.71 -24.26
C THR A 61 -11.68 15.57 -25.25
N PHE A 62 -12.41 14.91 -26.16
CA PHE A 62 -13.21 15.57 -27.17
C PHE A 62 -14.67 15.60 -26.75
N LYS A 63 -15.13 16.73 -26.21
CA LYS A 63 -16.52 16.92 -25.79
C LYS A 63 -17.36 17.30 -27.01
N LYS A 64 -18.21 16.39 -27.49
CA LYS A 64 -19.09 16.63 -28.64
C LYS A 64 -20.16 17.69 -28.30
N ILE A 65 -20.33 18.67 -29.18
CA ILE A 65 -21.37 19.69 -29.13
C ILE A 65 -21.95 19.83 -30.54
N SER A 66 -23.09 19.18 -30.79
CA SER A 66 -23.68 19.04 -32.14
C SER A 66 -22.67 18.41 -33.12
N ASP A 67 -22.31 19.12 -34.18
CA ASP A 67 -21.36 18.68 -35.23
C ASP A 67 -19.92 19.11 -34.95
N TYR A 68 -19.67 19.70 -33.78
CA TYR A 68 -18.37 20.20 -33.36
C TYR A 68 -17.90 19.49 -32.10
N PHE A 69 -16.65 19.74 -31.74
CA PHE A 69 -16.03 19.28 -30.50
C PHE A 69 -15.35 20.45 -29.80
N LEU A 70 -15.36 20.41 -28.48
CA LEU A 70 -14.37 21.10 -27.67
C LEU A 70 -13.20 20.15 -27.42
N ILE A 71 -11.98 20.67 -27.57
CA ILE A 71 -10.75 19.95 -27.22
C ILE A 71 -10.40 20.36 -25.79
N VAL A 72 -10.65 19.47 -24.84
CA VAL A 72 -10.53 19.73 -23.40
C VAL A 72 -9.20 19.20 -22.90
N ASN A 73 -8.37 20.04 -22.28
CA ASN A 73 -7.17 19.59 -21.57
C ASN A 73 -7.58 18.97 -20.23
N ASN A 74 -7.24 17.70 -20.04
CA ASN A 74 -7.67 16.96 -18.85
C ASN A 74 -6.95 17.38 -17.56
N ALA A 75 -5.78 18.01 -17.64
CA ALA A 75 -5.02 18.45 -16.48
C ALA A 75 -5.63 19.69 -15.81
N ASN A 76 -6.06 20.69 -16.61
CA ASN A 76 -6.55 21.98 -16.10
C ASN A 76 -8.02 22.27 -16.41
N LYS A 77 -8.70 21.36 -17.15
CA LYS A 77 -10.10 21.46 -17.57
C LYS A 77 -10.44 22.67 -18.45
N LYS A 78 -9.42 23.35 -19.01
CA LYS A 78 -9.60 24.39 -20.02
C LYS A 78 -9.82 23.75 -21.40
N VAL A 79 -10.29 24.56 -22.33
CA VAL A 79 -10.51 24.17 -23.73
C VAL A 79 -9.67 25.00 -24.67
N PHE A 80 -9.40 24.47 -25.87
CA PHE A 80 -8.79 25.27 -26.92
C PHE A 80 -9.70 26.43 -27.32
N ASP A 81 -9.11 27.60 -27.42
CA ASP A 81 -9.76 28.85 -27.79
C ASP A 81 -8.92 29.57 -28.85
N VAL A 82 -9.56 29.91 -29.97
CA VAL A 82 -8.92 30.62 -31.08
C VAL A 82 -8.94 32.13 -30.83
N VAL A 83 -7.75 32.70 -30.65
CA VAL A 83 -7.54 34.15 -30.63
C VAL A 83 -7.44 34.66 -32.06
N ARG A 84 -8.58 35.04 -32.64
CA ARG A 84 -8.72 35.46 -34.04
C ARG A 84 -7.72 36.53 -34.48
N SER A 85 -7.42 37.51 -33.63
CA SER A 85 -6.51 38.61 -33.97
C SER A 85 -5.04 38.19 -34.12
N LYS A 86 -4.67 37.01 -33.63
CA LYS A 86 -3.29 36.52 -33.59
C LYS A 86 -3.08 35.20 -34.33
N ASN A 87 -4.12 34.64 -34.94
CA ASN A 87 -4.11 33.28 -35.52
C ASN A 87 -3.46 32.24 -34.57
N LYS A 88 -3.74 32.39 -33.27
CA LYS A 88 -3.15 31.57 -32.21
C LYS A 88 -4.24 30.77 -31.51
N ILE A 89 -3.88 29.57 -31.07
CA ILE A 89 -4.68 28.74 -30.16
C ILE A 89 -4.12 28.91 -28.75
N ILE A 90 -5.01 29.17 -27.79
CA ILE A 90 -4.69 29.23 -26.37
C ILE A 90 -5.60 28.29 -25.59
N GLU A 91 -5.33 28.11 -24.30
CA GLU A 91 -6.25 27.46 -23.39
C GLU A 91 -7.08 28.48 -22.63
N TYR A 92 -8.40 28.31 -22.63
CA TYR A 92 -9.30 29.22 -21.95
C TYR A 92 -10.46 28.47 -21.29
N THR A 93 -11.12 29.13 -20.33
CA THR A 93 -12.32 28.56 -19.70
C THR A 93 -13.41 28.36 -20.74
N GLU A 94 -14.11 27.23 -20.68
CA GLU A 94 -15.27 26.96 -21.55
C GLU A 94 -16.32 28.08 -21.37
N HIS A 95 -16.63 28.80 -22.46
CA HIS A 95 -17.72 29.79 -22.53
C HIS A 95 -18.70 29.51 -23.67
N GLY A 96 -18.47 28.42 -24.42
CA GLY A 96 -19.37 27.95 -25.47
C GLY A 96 -19.29 28.77 -26.77
N GLY A 97 -18.43 29.78 -26.84
CA GLY A 97 -18.22 30.59 -28.04
C GLY A 97 -17.73 29.78 -29.24
N THR A 98 -18.04 30.25 -30.44
CA THR A 98 -17.69 29.57 -31.70
C THR A 98 -16.18 29.38 -31.89
N ASN A 99 -15.35 30.26 -31.32
CA ASN A 99 -13.89 30.15 -31.26
C ASN A 99 -13.35 28.98 -30.42
N GLN A 100 -14.21 28.26 -29.70
CA GLN A 100 -13.85 27.03 -28.97
C GLN A 100 -14.29 25.75 -29.70
N ARG A 101 -14.99 25.89 -30.84
CA ARG A 101 -15.63 24.78 -31.55
C ARG A 101 -14.79 24.36 -32.75
N PHE A 102 -14.37 23.10 -32.76
CA PHE A 102 -13.56 22.50 -33.82
C PHE A 102 -14.32 21.36 -34.50
N LYS A 103 -14.07 21.12 -35.78
CA LYS A 103 -14.48 19.89 -36.46
C LYS A 103 -13.30 18.94 -36.56
N LYS A 104 -13.58 17.64 -36.47
CA LYS A 104 -12.66 16.58 -36.85
C LYS A 104 -12.95 16.19 -38.29
N GLU A 105 -11.92 16.20 -39.13
CA GLU A 105 -12.02 15.76 -40.51
C GLU A 105 -11.05 14.61 -40.73
N GLU A 106 -11.59 13.41 -40.95
CA GLU A 106 -10.80 12.25 -41.32
C GLU A 106 -10.12 12.44 -42.67
N ILE A 107 -8.90 11.93 -42.80
CA ILE A 107 -8.18 11.90 -44.06
C ILE A 107 -8.51 10.57 -44.73
N MET A 108 -9.02 10.62 -45.96
CA MET A 108 -9.44 9.44 -46.73
C MET A 108 -8.22 8.68 -47.32
N ASP A 109 -7.23 8.37 -46.50
CA ASP A 109 -6.06 7.56 -46.89
C ASP A 109 -6.02 6.20 -46.17
N GLY A 110 -7.08 5.85 -45.43
CA GLY A 110 -7.15 4.63 -44.63
C GLY A 110 -6.31 4.66 -43.35
N SER A 111 -5.56 5.73 -43.12
CA SER A 111 -4.89 5.96 -41.84
C SER A 111 -5.88 6.62 -40.88
N LYS A 112 -5.80 6.30 -39.58
CA LYS A 112 -6.62 6.94 -38.52
C LYS A 112 -6.18 8.38 -38.24
N ARG A 113 -5.89 9.14 -39.29
CA ARG A 113 -5.39 10.50 -39.23
C ARG A 113 -6.53 11.49 -39.48
N MET A 114 -6.39 12.66 -38.87
CA MET A 114 -7.40 13.69 -38.90
C MET A 114 -6.80 15.08 -38.93
N LYS A 115 -7.62 16.03 -39.37
CA LYS A 115 -7.38 17.46 -39.22
C LYS A 115 -8.38 18.03 -38.24
N TYR A 116 -7.93 19.00 -37.45
CA TYR A 116 -8.81 19.78 -36.60
C TYR A 116 -9.05 21.13 -37.24
N THR A 117 -10.30 21.39 -37.63
CA THR A 117 -10.65 22.57 -38.41
C THR A 117 -11.54 23.52 -37.62
N TYR A 118 -11.34 24.81 -37.87
CA TYR A 118 -12.05 25.92 -37.25
C TYR A 118 -12.65 26.80 -38.35
N PHE A 119 -13.88 27.28 -38.13
CA PHE A 119 -14.57 28.19 -39.05
C PHE A 119 -14.66 29.59 -38.42
N GLY A 120 -13.77 30.48 -38.86
CA GLY A 120 -13.71 31.87 -38.42
C GLY A 120 -14.38 32.80 -39.42
N GLY A 121 -15.71 32.78 -39.47
CA GLY A 121 -16.46 33.52 -40.50
C GLY A 121 -16.46 32.76 -41.84
N SER A 122 -16.01 33.40 -42.92
CA SER A 122 -15.95 32.78 -44.26
C SER A 122 -14.73 31.90 -44.48
N LYS A 123 -13.74 31.95 -43.59
CA LYS A 123 -12.47 31.23 -43.75
C LYS A 123 -12.40 29.98 -42.88
N LYS A 124 -12.01 28.87 -43.52
CA LYS A 124 -11.70 27.60 -42.86
C LYS A 124 -10.21 27.56 -42.53
N MET A 125 -9.90 27.36 -41.26
CA MET A 125 -8.54 27.29 -40.74
C MET A 125 -8.28 25.93 -40.11
N CYS A 126 -7.03 25.48 -40.13
CA CYS A 126 -6.59 24.19 -39.61
C CYS A 126 -5.57 24.41 -38.49
N MET A 127 -5.65 23.56 -37.47
CA MET A 127 -4.54 23.39 -36.54
C MET A 127 -3.31 22.88 -37.29
N ALA A 128 -2.12 23.36 -36.93
CA ALA A 128 -0.87 22.89 -37.51
C ALA A 128 0.26 22.83 -36.48
N ALA A 129 1.12 21.83 -36.62
CA ALA A 129 2.34 21.65 -35.85
C ALA A 129 3.54 22.27 -36.59
N LEU A 130 3.77 23.57 -36.40
CA LEU A 130 4.88 24.28 -37.04
C LEU A 130 5.97 24.62 -36.03
N ASN A 131 7.23 24.32 -36.38
CA ASN A 131 8.41 24.66 -35.57
C ASN A 131 8.27 24.25 -34.09
N GLY A 132 7.69 23.08 -33.85
CA GLY A 132 7.49 22.54 -32.50
C GLY A 132 6.40 23.25 -31.69
N THR A 133 5.55 24.08 -32.29
CA THR A 133 4.40 24.72 -31.63
C THR A 133 3.09 24.50 -32.40
N LEU A 134 1.98 24.78 -31.74
CA LEU A 134 0.63 24.65 -32.31
C LEU A 134 0.13 26.02 -32.78
N VAL A 135 -0.16 26.12 -34.07
CA VAL A 135 -0.65 27.35 -34.71
C VAL A 135 -1.94 27.11 -35.47
N LEU A 136 -2.55 28.20 -35.95
CA LEU A 136 -3.70 28.17 -36.84
C LEU A 136 -3.33 28.76 -38.19
N GLU A 137 -3.58 28.02 -39.27
CA GLU A 137 -3.26 28.43 -40.64
C GLU A 137 -4.31 27.96 -41.64
N ASP A 138 -4.17 28.36 -42.90
CA ASP A 138 -5.13 28.02 -43.95
C ASP A 138 -5.14 26.52 -44.19
N CYS A 139 -6.33 25.91 -44.29
CA CYS A 139 -6.46 24.47 -44.52
C CYS A 139 -6.01 24.09 -45.95
N LEU A 140 -4.77 23.62 -46.08
CA LEU A 140 -4.12 23.30 -47.35
C LEU A 140 -3.72 21.81 -47.45
N ASN A 141 -4.21 20.96 -46.55
CA ASN A 141 -3.90 19.51 -46.50
C ASN A 141 -2.41 19.19 -46.39
N LYS A 142 -1.65 20.09 -45.76
CA LYS A 142 -0.22 19.88 -45.54
C LYS A 142 0.00 18.90 -44.39
N LYS A 143 1.18 18.25 -44.35
CA LYS A 143 1.49 17.21 -43.36
C LYS A 143 1.43 17.73 -41.93
N GLU A 144 1.85 18.97 -41.72
CA GLU A 144 1.84 19.63 -40.41
C GLU A 144 0.42 19.85 -39.85
N GLN A 145 -0.60 19.79 -40.71
CA GLN A 145 -2.02 19.94 -40.34
C GLN A 145 -2.68 18.61 -39.99
N VAL A 146 -1.93 17.51 -40.07
CA VAL A 146 -2.40 16.15 -39.90
C VAL A 146 -1.96 15.61 -38.55
N PHE A 147 -2.91 15.04 -37.83
CA PHE A 147 -2.72 14.49 -36.50
C PHE A 147 -3.26 13.07 -36.38
N THR A 148 -2.79 12.36 -35.37
CA THR A 148 -3.32 11.07 -34.93
C THR A 148 -3.79 11.21 -33.48
N GLU A 149 -4.94 10.65 -33.15
CA GLU A 149 -5.38 10.48 -31.76
C GLU A 149 -4.83 9.16 -31.23
N VAL A 150 -3.90 9.25 -30.29
CA VAL A 150 -3.24 8.11 -29.69
C VAL A 150 -3.79 7.92 -28.29
N THR A 151 -4.56 6.85 -28.09
CA THR A 151 -4.85 6.36 -26.75
C THR A 151 -3.61 5.64 -26.22
N GLU A 152 -3.23 5.86 -24.96
CA GLU A 152 -2.28 4.96 -24.31
C GLU A 152 -2.86 3.55 -24.42
N ASP A 153 -2.09 2.60 -24.99
CA ASP A 153 -2.52 1.21 -25.03
C ASP A 153 -2.57 0.71 -23.58
N THR A 154 -3.76 0.82 -22.99
CA THR A 154 -4.00 0.44 -21.60
C THR A 154 -3.63 -1.01 -21.39
N THR A 155 -3.70 -1.86 -22.41
CA THR A 155 -3.32 -3.28 -22.35
C THR A 155 -1.86 -3.47 -21.96
N ALA A 156 -0.95 -2.68 -22.54
CA ALA A 156 0.49 -2.77 -22.22
C ALA A 156 0.79 -2.28 -20.80
N LYS A 157 0.11 -1.20 -20.38
CA LYS A 157 0.22 -0.66 -19.02
C LYS A 157 -0.41 -1.59 -17.99
N GLU A 158 -1.53 -2.21 -18.31
CA GLU A 158 -2.22 -3.21 -17.49
C GLU A 158 -1.36 -4.47 -17.33
N MET A 159 -0.70 -4.95 -18.39
CA MET A 159 0.25 -6.06 -18.28
C MET A 159 1.41 -5.72 -17.33
N LEU A 160 1.98 -4.52 -17.42
CA LEU A 160 3.04 -4.06 -16.51
C LEU A 160 2.55 -3.91 -15.06
N ILE A 161 1.36 -3.35 -14.85
CA ILE A 161 0.76 -3.21 -13.51
C ILE A 161 0.48 -4.59 -12.92
N LYS A 162 -0.07 -5.51 -13.72
CA LYS A 162 -0.37 -6.89 -13.31
C LYS A 162 0.91 -7.65 -12.95
N GLU A 163 1.97 -7.52 -13.76
CA GLU A 163 3.27 -8.13 -13.48
C GLU A 163 3.88 -7.58 -12.17
N LYS A 164 3.74 -6.27 -11.92
CA LYS A 164 4.21 -5.66 -10.66
C LYS A 164 3.43 -6.18 -9.45
N HIS A 165 2.10 -6.22 -9.54
CA HIS A 165 1.26 -6.78 -8.48
C HIS A 165 1.57 -8.25 -8.22
N GLU A 166 1.76 -9.05 -9.27
CA GLU A 166 2.12 -10.47 -9.12
C GLU A 166 3.47 -10.64 -8.42
N LYS A 167 4.44 -9.77 -8.68
CA LYS A 167 5.73 -9.75 -7.95
C LYS A 167 5.56 -9.37 -6.47
N GLU A 168 4.74 -8.36 -6.18
CA GLU A 168 4.45 -7.95 -4.79
C GLU A 168 3.69 -9.03 -4.01
N ASP A 169 2.72 -9.71 -4.64
CA ASP A 169 1.97 -10.82 -4.06
C ASP A 169 2.87 -12.02 -3.78
N ASN A 170 3.76 -12.36 -4.72
CA ASN A 170 4.73 -13.44 -4.54
C ASN A 170 5.72 -13.14 -3.40
N LEU A 171 6.22 -11.91 -3.31
CA LEU A 171 7.08 -11.47 -2.21
C LEU A 171 6.34 -11.54 -0.86
N THR A 172 5.08 -11.13 -0.83
CA THR A 172 4.24 -11.19 0.38
C THR A 172 4.01 -12.63 0.83
N ARG A 173 3.73 -13.53 -0.12
CA ARG A 173 3.56 -14.97 0.14
C ARG A 173 4.85 -15.61 0.67
N GLU A 174 6.00 -15.24 0.12
CA GLU A 174 7.31 -15.72 0.59
C GLU A 174 7.59 -15.27 2.02
N ASN A 175 7.36 -13.99 2.33
CA ASN A 175 7.52 -13.44 3.69
C ASN A 175 6.59 -14.11 4.69
N LEU A 176 5.33 -14.40 4.32
CA LEU A 176 4.39 -15.10 5.18
C LEU A 176 4.82 -16.54 5.46
N ASN A 177 5.35 -17.23 4.45
CA ASN A 177 5.88 -18.59 4.59
C ASN A 177 7.10 -18.62 5.52
N ASN A 178 8.00 -17.64 5.40
CA ASN A 178 9.17 -17.52 6.27
C ASN A 178 8.76 -17.23 7.73
N CYS A 179 7.82 -16.30 7.95
CA CYS A 179 7.27 -16.02 9.28
C CYS A 179 6.61 -17.25 9.92
N THR A 180 5.92 -18.07 9.11
CA THR A 180 5.29 -19.31 9.58
C THR A 180 6.34 -20.34 10.03
N LYS A 181 7.42 -20.52 9.26
CA LYS A 181 8.54 -21.41 9.62
C LYS A 181 9.24 -20.97 10.90
N GLU A 182 9.56 -19.68 11.04
CA GLU A 182 10.19 -19.14 12.25
C GLU A 182 9.31 -19.37 13.49
N LYS A 183 7.99 -19.19 13.35
CA LYS A 183 7.04 -19.44 14.43
C LYS A 183 7.01 -20.91 14.85
N GLU A 184 7.06 -21.84 13.91
CA GLU A 184 7.12 -23.28 14.19
C GLU A 184 8.43 -23.68 14.90
N GLU A 185 9.57 -23.13 14.46
CA GLU A 185 10.87 -23.35 15.11
C GLU A 185 10.88 -22.83 16.55
N LEU A 186 10.37 -21.61 16.78
CA LEU A 186 10.25 -21.05 18.13
C LEU A 186 9.33 -21.90 19.02
N GLN A 187 8.20 -22.39 18.49
CA GLN A 187 7.33 -23.29 19.24
C GLN A 187 8.02 -24.61 19.61
N LYS A 188 8.85 -25.16 18.72
CA LYS A 188 9.65 -26.36 18.99
C LYS A 188 10.68 -26.10 20.09
N GLN A 189 11.44 -25.00 19.98
CA GLN A 189 12.41 -24.60 21.01
C GLN A 189 11.75 -24.37 22.39
N MET A 190 10.57 -23.77 22.43
CA MET A 190 9.80 -23.58 23.66
C MET A 190 9.38 -24.92 24.29
N LYS A 191 8.91 -25.89 23.48
CA LYS A 191 8.56 -27.24 23.95
C LYS A 191 9.79 -27.97 24.51
N ASP A 192 10.91 -27.92 23.81
CA ASP A 192 12.16 -28.57 24.23
C ASP A 192 12.70 -27.96 25.54
N SER A 193 12.65 -26.63 25.67
CA SER A 193 13.03 -25.91 26.90
C SER A 193 12.11 -26.27 28.08
N LYS A 194 10.79 -26.39 27.84
CA LYS A 194 9.82 -26.81 28.86
C LYS A 194 10.08 -28.26 29.31
N ASN A 195 10.36 -29.17 28.39
CA ASN A 195 10.69 -30.56 28.69
C ASN A 195 12.01 -30.65 29.49
N LYS A 196 13.05 -29.90 29.10
CA LYS A 196 14.33 -29.84 29.82
C LYS A 196 14.17 -29.31 31.26
N LYS A 197 13.36 -28.27 31.45
CA LYS A 197 13.03 -27.75 32.80
C LYS A 197 12.27 -28.78 33.64
N THR A 198 11.31 -29.49 33.04
CA THR A 198 10.51 -30.51 33.73
C THR A 198 11.39 -31.68 34.17
N LYS A 199 12.26 -32.18 33.28
CA LYS A 199 13.23 -33.23 33.60
C LYS A 199 14.21 -32.81 34.71
N LYS A 200 14.77 -31.59 34.62
CA LYS A 200 15.65 -31.05 35.68
C LYS A 200 14.90 -30.97 37.03
N LEU A 201 13.61 -30.63 37.02
CA LEU A 201 12.78 -30.58 38.22
C LEU A 201 12.46 -31.99 38.78
N GLU A 202 12.30 -33.00 37.93
CA GLU A 202 12.12 -34.40 38.33
C GLU A 202 13.43 -34.99 38.88
N ASP A 203 14.57 -34.71 38.26
CA ASP A 203 15.90 -35.11 38.74
C ASP A 203 16.21 -34.47 40.12
N LEU A 204 15.67 -33.28 40.41
CA LEU A 204 15.73 -32.63 41.72
C LEU A 204 14.78 -33.24 42.76
N LYS A 205 13.82 -34.09 42.36
CA LYS A 205 12.78 -34.66 43.23
C LYS A 205 13.14 -36.04 43.83
N THR A 206 14.33 -36.59 43.59
CA THR A 206 14.77 -37.88 44.17
C THR A 206 16.28 -37.86 44.47
N PRO A 207 16.81 -38.45 45.58
CA PRO A 207 16.23 -38.99 46.81
C PRO A 207 16.58 -38.17 48.09
N ASN A 208 17.15 -36.96 47.95
CA ASN A 208 17.67 -36.24 49.12
C ASN A 208 16.58 -35.56 49.97
N MET A 209 15.35 -35.42 49.47
CA MET A 209 14.27 -34.87 50.30
C MET A 209 13.90 -35.80 51.46
N LYS A 210 14.04 -37.11 51.31
CA LYS A 210 13.82 -38.06 52.41
C LYS A 210 14.91 -37.89 53.47
N GLU A 211 16.18 -37.81 53.06
CA GLU A 211 17.31 -37.59 53.97
C GLU A 211 17.23 -36.21 54.66
N ILE A 212 16.83 -35.16 53.94
CA ILE A 212 16.60 -33.82 54.50
C ILE A 212 15.42 -33.86 55.49
N TYR A 213 14.32 -34.54 55.17
CA TYR A 213 13.20 -34.70 56.10
C TYR A 213 13.61 -35.48 57.35
N GLU A 214 14.33 -36.60 57.20
CA GLU A 214 14.82 -37.40 58.32
C GLU A 214 15.80 -36.60 59.20
N TYR A 215 16.67 -35.81 58.60
CA TYR A 215 17.57 -34.91 59.31
C TYR A 215 16.82 -33.81 60.07
N LEU A 216 15.83 -33.16 59.45
CA LEU A 216 15.01 -32.13 60.10
C LEU A 216 14.12 -32.72 61.21
N GLU A 217 13.55 -33.90 61.01
CA GLU A 217 12.77 -34.64 62.02
C GLU A 217 13.63 -34.93 63.25
N LYS A 218 14.88 -35.37 63.04
CA LYS A 218 15.84 -35.62 64.11
C LYS A 218 16.17 -34.34 64.90
N LEU A 219 16.51 -33.25 64.21
CA LEU A 219 16.82 -31.96 64.83
C LEU A 219 15.66 -31.40 65.66
N VAL A 220 14.44 -31.47 65.14
CA VAL A 220 13.26 -30.96 65.85
C VAL A 220 12.96 -31.82 67.06
N LYS A 221 13.10 -33.13 66.97
CA LYS A 221 12.91 -34.04 68.09
C LYS A 221 13.94 -33.83 69.19
N GLU A 222 15.21 -33.61 68.83
CA GLU A 222 16.28 -33.27 69.78
C GLU A 222 16.02 -31.94 70.50
N LYS A 223 15.58 -30.91 69.76
CA LYS A 223 15.47 -29.55 70.31
C LYS A 223 14.14 -29.27 71.04
N PHE A 224 13.06 -29.91 70.61
CA PHE A 224 11.70 -29.62 71.09
C PHE A 224 11.00 -30.83 71.73
N GLY A 225 11.62 -32.01 71.74
CA GLY A 225 11.05 -33.22 72.35
C GLY A 225 9.80 -33.76 71.64
N THR A 226 9.45 -33.25 70.46
CA THR A 226 8.25 -33.61 69.68
C THR A 226 8.59 -33.86 68.22
N SER A 227 7.73 -34.57 67.49
CA SER A 227 7.96 -34.87 66.07
C SER A 227 7.59 -33.69 65.17
N LEU A 228 8.28 -33.54 64.03
CA LEU A 228 8.01 -32.49 63.06
C LEU A 228 6.57 -32.61 62.52
N GLN A 229 6.09 -33.84 62.31
CA GLN A 229 4.70 -34.09 61.90
C GLN A 229 3.67 -33.63 62.94
N GLN A 230 3.98 -33.73 64.23
CA GLN A 230 3.09 -33.24 65.30
C GLN A 230 3.01 -31.71 65.29
N ILE A 231 4.13 -31.01 65.07
CA ILE A 231 4.16 -29.55 64.93
C ILE A 231 3.34 -29.10 63.70
N ILE A 232 3.48 -29.79 62.57
CA ILE A 232 2.73 -29.48 61.34
C ILE A 232 1.23 -29.73 61.55
N LYS A 233 0.84 -30.86 62.16
CA LYS A 233 -0.58 -31.20 62.44
C LYS A 233 -1.23 -30.28 63.47
N ALA A 234 -0.46 -29.78 64.43
CA ALA A 234 -0.95 -28.80 65.41
C ALA A 234 -1.26 -27.44 64.77
N GLY A 235 -0.97 -27.25 63.46
CA GLY A 235 -1.32 -26.03 62.74
C GLY A 235 -0.72 -24.80 63.38
N VAL A 236 0.50 -24.90 63.91
CA VAL A 236 1.15 -23.79 64.59
C VAL A 236 1.39 -22.68 63.57
N HIS A 237 0.46 -21.73 63.51
CA HIS A 237 0.65 -20.42 62.93
C HIS A 237 1.73 -19.72 63.76
N LEU A 238 3.00 -20.02 63.47
CA LEU A 238 4.10 -19.21 63.94
C LEU A 238 3.91 -17.81 63.34
N PRO A 239 3.81 -16.75 64.17
CA PRO A 239 3.74 -15.38 63.71
C PRO A 239 4.90 -15.07 62.76
N GLU A 240 4.63 -14.42 61.63
CA GLU A 240 5.60 -14.16 60.55
C GLU A 240 6.88 -13.49 61.04
N ASN A 241 6.76 -12.66 62.07
CA ASN A 241 7.84 -11.94 62.73
C ASN A 241 8.76 -12.81 63.60
N LYS A 242 8.36 -14.02 64.05
CA LYS A 242 9.23 -14.93 64.81
C LYS A 242 9.93 -16.01 63.97
N LYS A 243 9.47 -16.25 62.73
CA LYS A 243 10.10 -17.25 61.83
C LYS A 243 11.50 -16.84 61.37
N ILE A 244 11.76 -15.53 61.26
CA ILE A 244 13.02 -15.00 60.71
C ILE A 244 14.11 -14.87 61.79
N GLU A 245 13.76 -14.61 63.05
CA GLU A 245 14.74 -14.47 64.13
C GLU A 245 15.28 -15.81 64.67
N ALA A 246 14.45 -16.86 64.68
CA ALA A 246 14.89 -18.20 65.12
C ALA A 246 15.91 -18.84 64.15
N PHE A 247 15.91 -18.43 62.87
CA PHE A 247 16.86 -18.93 61.87
C PHE A 247 18.16 -18.12 61.80
N LYS A 248 18.14 -16.85 62.22
CA LYS A 248 19.33 -15.97 62.17
C LYS A 248 20.26 -16.13 63.37
N THR A 249 19.77 -16.64 64.50
CA THR A 249 20.53 -16.57 65.76
C THR A 249 21.32 -17.83 66.12
N GLN A 250 21.18 -18.98 65.41
CA GLN A 250 21.84 -20.22 65.84
C GLN A 250 22.28 -21.18 64.72
N ASN A 251 22.91 -20.74 63.63
CA ASN A 251 23.66 -21.67 62.78
C ASN A 251 24.84 -21.01 62.04
N PRO A 252 26.11 -21.38 62.32
CA PRO A 252 27.29 -20.73 61.74
C PRO A 252 27.65 -21.20 60.31
N ASN A 253 26.69 -21.68 59.51
CA ASN A 253 26.97 -22.12 58.13
C ASN A 253 26.02 -21.54 57.08
N THR A 254 25.86 -20.22 57.13
CA THR A 254 25.06 -19.39 56.21
C THR A 254 25.46 -19.56 54.73
N GLU A 255 26.69 -20.02 54.47
CA GLU A 255 27.23 -20.20 53.12
C GLU A 255 26.61 -21.40 52.38
N GLN A 256 26.32 -22.52 53.06
CA GLN A 256 25.69 -23.69 52.42
C GLN A 256 24.23 -23.44 52.05
N ILE A 257 23.49 -22.68 52.85
CA ILE A 257 22.08 -22.33 52.58
C ILE A 257 21.97 -21.31 51.44
N GLN A 258 22.89 -20.33 51.37
CA GLN A 258 22.96 -19.42 50.22
C GLN A 258 23.33 -20.16 48.93
N LYS A 259 24.18 -21.18 48.99
CA LYS A 259 24.55 -22.02 47.84
C LYS A 259 23.37 -22.83 47.30
N ILE A 260 22.51 -23.36 48.17
CA ILE A 260 21.28 -24.06 47.77
C ILE A 260 20.25 -23.09 47.18
N THR A 261 20.13 -21.89 47.74
CA THR A 261 19.18 -20.86 47.26
C THR A 261 19.56 -20.34 45.86
N ARG A 262 20.87 -20.20 45.56
CA ARG A 262 21.35 -19.80 44.22
C ARG A 262 21.22 -20.89 43.15
N MET A 263 21.07 -22.16 43.53
CA MET A 263 20.86 -23.27 42.56
C MET A 263 19.40 -23.41 42.09
N HIS A 264 18.47 -22.72 42.75
CA HIS A 264 17.03 -22.78 42.47
C HIS A 264 16.42 -21.50 41.86
N GLN A 265 17.24 -20.48 41.60
CA GLN A 265 16.92 -19.35 40.71
C GLN A 265 17.49 -19.63 39.31
#